data_AF-A0A7Y5TMW2-F1
#
_entry.id   AF-A0A7Y5TMW2-F1
#
_cell.length_a   1.000
_cell.length_b   1.000
_cell.length_c   1.000
_cell.angle_alpha   90.00
_cell.angle_beta   90.00
_cell.angle_gamma   90.00
#
_symmetry.space_group_name_H-M   'P 1'
#
loop_
_entity.id
_entity.type
_entity.pdbx_description
1 polymer ?
#
loop_
_entity_poly.entity_id
_entity_poly.type
_entity_poly.pdbx_seq_one_letter_code
_entity_poly.pdbx_strand_id
1 'polypeptide(L)'
;MLDRSAAAWTHGELDSFMSDYMPGERTTYVTSKGLIHGPAAIRERYAPRFAPGAMHDSLSFEGLAVDPLAPGVVHVVAWYVLSRGDSVVARGPTSLVMMRDATGRLRIVHDHSS
;
A
#
# COMPACT_ATOMS: atom_id res chain seq x y z
N MET A 1 5.86 9.23 1.49
CA MET A 1 5.49 8.07 0.64
C MET A 1 4.05 7.67 0.92
N LEU A 2 3.70 7.31 2.17
CA LEU A 2 2.33 6.94 2.54
C LEU A 2 1.28 7.99 2.18
N ASP A 3 1.53 9.28 2.43
CA ASP A 3 0.60 10.36 2.04
C ASP A 3 0.37 10.42 0.51
N ARG A 4 1.41 10.15 -0.27
CA ARG A 4 1.32 10.08 -1.74
C ARG A 4 0.51 8.86 -2.18
N SER A 5 0.68 7.72 -1.49
CA SER A 5 -0.10 6.50 -1.72
C SER A 5 -1.58 6.72 -1.39
N ALA A 6 -1.86 7.34 -0.23
CA ALA A 6 -3.19 7.76 0.20
C ALA A 6 -3.84 8.72 -0.80
N ALA A 7 -3.09 9.70 -1.31
CA ALA A 7 -3.57 10.61 -2.35
C ALA A 7 -3.85 9.87 -3.66
N ALA A 8 -2.96 8.97 -4.10
CA ALA A 8 -3.18 8.18 -5.32
C ALA A 8 -4.43 7.29 -5.21
N TRP A 9 -4.61 6.65 -4.05
CA TRP A 9 -5.83 5.91 -3.74
C TRP A 9 -7.08 6.80 -3.81
N THR A 10 -7.05 7.92 -3.09
CA THR A 10 -8.21 8.82 -2.95
C THR A 10 -8.62 9.44 -4.28
N HIS A 11 -7.66 9.67 -5.20
CA HIS A 11 -7.95 10.19 -6.54
C HIS A 11 -8.20 9.10 -7.59
N GLY A 12 -8.15 7.80 -7.23
CA GLY A 12 -8.38 6.72 -8.20
C GLY A 12 -7.21 6.50 -9.17
N GLU A 13 -5.98 6.86 -8.79
CA GLU A 13 -4.78 6.79 -9.62
C GLU A 13 -4.02 5.47 -9.41
N LEU A 14 -4.49 4.38 -10.04
CA LEU A 14 -3.94 3.03 -9.85
C LEU A 14 -2.44 2.95 -10.17
N ASP A 15 -1.98 3.59 -11.25
CA ASP A 15 -0.56 3.56 -11.63
C ASP A 15 0.32 4.24 -10.57
N SER A 16 -0.15 5.39 -10.06
CA SER A 16 0.55 6.12 -9.01
C SER A 16 0.59 5.35 -7.70
N PHE A 17 -0.50 4.66 -7.35
CA PHE A 17 -0.60 3.78 -6.19
C PHE A 17 0.34 2.58 -6.32
N MET A 18 0.28 1.87 -7.45
CA MET A 18 1.13 0.70 -7.72
C MET A 18 2.61 1.03 -7.84
N SER A 19 2.98 2.28 -8.16
CA SER A 19 4.37 2.70 -8.24
C SER A 19 5.14 2.61 -6.90
N ASP A 20 4.44 2.46 -5.78
CA ASP A 20 5.06 2.25 -4.47
C ASP A 20 5.61 0.85 -4.26
N TYR A 21 5.18 -0.14 -5.05
CA TYR A 21 5.69 -1.50 -4.96
C TYR A 21 7.03 -1.65 -5.70
N MET A 22 7.92 -2.45 -5.11
CA MET A 22 9.18 -2.82 -5.73
C MET A 22 8.91 -3.69 -6.96
N PRO A 23 9.57 -3.45 -8.11
CA PRO A 23 9.45 -4.34 -9.26
C PRO A 23 9.96 -5.76 -8.97
N GLY A 24 9.34 -6.76 -9.62
CA GLY A 24 9.77 -8.16 -9.59
C GLY A 24 9.02 -9.07 -8.62
N GLU A 25 9.17 -10.38 -8.81
CA GLU A 25 8.40 -11.43 -8.13
C GLU A 25 8.70 -11.61 -6.64
N ARG A 26 9.77 -10.96 -6.14
CA ARG A 26 10.06 -10.97 -4.69
C ARG A 26 9.12 -10.09 -3.88
N THR A 27 8.39 -9.20 -4.54
CA THR A 27 7.39 -8.37 -3.87
C THR A 27 6.22 -9.23 -3.48
N THR A 28 5.80 -9.17 -2.22
CA THR A 28 4.71 -10.00 -1.71
C THR A 28 3.60 -9.19 -1.07
N TYR A 29 2.37 -9.65 -1.21
CA TYR A 29 1.20 -9.10 -0.54
C TYR A 29 0.43 -10.22 0.16
N VAL A 30 0.19 -10.08 1.47
CA VAL A 30 -0.58 -11.06 2.26
C VAL A 30 -2.07 -10.77 2.15
N THR A 31 -2.84 -11.82 1.86
CA THR A 31 -4.31 -11.77 1.89
C THR A 31 -4.85 -12.83 2.84
N SER A 32 -6.15 -12.74 3.19
CA SER A 32 -6.85 -13.80 3.91
C SER A 32 -6.84 -15.16 3.21
N LYS A 33 -6.57 -15.21 1.89
CA LYS A 33 -6.54 -16.44 1.09
C LYS A 33 -5.12 -16.96 0.83
N GLY A 34 -4.08 -16.23 1.25
CA GLY A 34 -2.69 -16.58 0.99
C GLY A 34 -1.86 -15.42 0.45
N LEU A 35 -0.66 -15.75 -0.03
CA LEU A 35 0.37 -14.82 -0.47
C LEU A 35 0.26 -14.56 -1.98
N ILE A 36 0.29 -13.29 -2.39
CA ILE A 36 0.41 -12.84 -3.78
C ILE A 36 1.85 -12.43 -4.03
N HIS A 37 2.38 -12.76 -5.21
CA HIS A 37 3.72 -12.43 -5.65
C HIS A 37 3.70 -11.48 -6.85
N GLY A 38 4.59 -10.50 -6.85
CA GLY A 38 4.81 -9.57 -7.94
C GLY A 38 3.79 -8.42 -8.02
N PRO A 39 4.20 -7.21 -8.44
CA PRO A 39 3.30 -6.08 -8.61
C PRO A 39 2.18 -6.30 -9.62
N ALA A 40 2.36 -7.21 -10.60
CA ALA A 40 1.34 -7.51 -11.60
C ALA A 40 0.09 -8.14 -10.96
N ALA A 41 0.26 -9.20 -10.17
CA ALA A 41 -0.84 -9.85 -9.47
C ALA A 41 -1.45 -8.95 -8.36
N ILE A 42 -0.62 -8.13 -7.70
CA ILE A 42 -1.11 -7.12 -6.75
C ILE A 42 -1.99 -6.09 -7.47
N ARG A 43 -1.59 -5.65 -8.68
CA ARG A 43 -2.37 -4.71 -9.49
C ARG A 43 -3.72 -5.29 -9.87
N GLU A 44 -3.77 -6.56 -10.30
CA GLU A 44 -5.03 -7.25 -10.62
C GLU A 44 -6.00 -7.28 -9.44
N ARG A 45 -5.49 -7.46 -8.21
CA ARG A 45 -6.28 -7.39 -6.98
C ARG A 45 -6.87 -6.00 -6.73
N TYR A 46 -6.12 -4.94 -7.02
CA TYR A 46 -6.57 -3.57 -6.79
C TYR A 46 -7.42 -3.01 -7.93
N ALA A 47 -7.19 -3.42 -9.17
CA ALA A 47 -7.84 -2.84 -10.36
C ALA A 47 -9.38 -2.68 -10.26
N PRO A 48 -10.15 -3.65 -9.72
CA PRO A 48 -11.59 -3.46 -9.54
C PRO A 48 -11.96 -2.28 -8.64
N ARG A 49 -11.12 -1.96 -7.64
CA ARG A 49 -11.28 -0.81 -6.74
C ARG A 49 -10.84 0.50 -7.36
N PHE A 50 -10.40 0.53 -8.61
CA PHE A 50 -9.98 1.71 -9.35
C PHE A 50 -10.75 1.85 -10.69
N ALA A 51 -11.77 1.00 -10.91
CA ALA A 51 -12.57 1.01 -12.12
C ALA A 51 -13.52 2.23 -12.15
N PRO A 52 -13.85 2.77 -13.33
CA PRO A 52 -14.83 3.86 -13.45
C PRO A 52 -16.14 3.54 -12.74
N GLY A 53 -16.59 4.44 -11.86
CA GLY A 53 -17.84 4.28 -11.09
C GLY A 53 -17.73 3.38 -9.85
N ALA A 54 -16.55 2.85 -9.52
CA ALA A 54 -16.34 2.21 -8.23
C ALA A 54 -16.42 3.27 -7.10
N MET A 55 -16.97 2.89 -5.94
CA MET A 55 -16.89 3.73 -4.75
C MET A 55 -15.45 3.69 -4.23
N HIS A 56 -14.82 4.85 -4.18
CA HIS A 56 -13.48 5.02 -3.60
C HIS A 56 -13.62 5.81 -2.30
N ASP A 57 -13.53 5.09 -1.17
CA ASP A 57 -13.39 5.74 0.12
C ASP A 57 -12.00 6.39 0.21
N SER A 58 -11.88 7.57 0.83
CA SER A 58 -10.57 8.22 0.99
C SER A 58 -9.69 7.43 1.95
N LEU A 59 -8.40 7.35 1.64
CA LEU A 59 -7.42 6.62 2.46
C LEU A 59 -6.58 7.61 3.25
N SER A 60 -6.37 7.31 4.53
CA SER A 60 -5.34 7.93 5.37
C SER A 60 -4.63 6.86 6.20
N PHE A 61 -3.53 7.26 6.85
CA PHE A 61 -2.78 6.41 7.75
C PHE A 61 -2.64 7.06 9.13
N GLU A 62 -2.75 6.27 10.18
CA GLU A 62 -2.64 6.71 11.57
C GLU A 62 -1.67 5.81 12.35
N GLY A 63 -1.12 6.33 13.46
CA GLY A 63 -0.28 5.56 14.36
C GLY A 63 0.99 5.01 13.70
N LEU A 64 1.57 5.81 12.81
CA LEU A 64 2.77 5.44 12.06
C LEU A 64 3.95 5.17 13.00
N ALA A 65 4.47 3.95 12.95
CA ALA A 65 5.72 3.54 13.56
C ALA A 65 6.70 3.11 12.47
N VAL A 66 7.95 3.57 12.57
CA VAL A 66 9.01 3.26 11.60
C VAL A 66 10.22 2.70 12.35
N ASP A 67 10.64 1.51 11.96
CA ASP A 67 11.80 0.81 12.52
C ASP A 67 12.85 0.54 11.43
N PRO A 68 14.01 1.21 11.46
CA PRO A 68 15.12 0.91 10.55
C PRO A 68 15.74 -0.45 10.85
N LEU A 69 15.69 -1.38 9.88
CA LEU A 69 16.22 -2.73 10.05
C LEU A 69 17.68 -2.85 9.56
N ALA A 70 18.03 -2.09 8.53
CA ALA A 70 19.35 -2.05 7.90
C ALA A 70 19.50 -0.77 7.05
N PRO A 71 20.70 -0.43 6.56
CA PRO A 71 20.86 0.67 5.60
C PRO A 71 19.93 0.52 4.39
N GLY A 72 18.98 1.45 4.25
CA GLY A 72 18.01 1.44 3.15
C GLY A 72 16.86 0.45 3.31
N VAL A 73 16.70 -0.21 4.47
CA VAL A 73 15.59 -1.13 4.75
C VAL A 73 14.86 -0.68 6.01
N VAL A 74 13.55 -0.51 5.92
CA VAL A 74 12.71 -0.09 7.05
C VAL A 74 11.47 -0.98 7.16
N HIS A 75 11.06 -1.26 8.38
CA HIS A 75 9.75 -1.79 8.71
C HIS A 75 8.83 -0.63 9.11
N VAL A 76 7.62 -0.64 8.58
CA VAL A 76 6.61 0.40 8.83
C VAL A 76 5.35 -0.30 9.30
N VAL A 77 4.80 0.14 10.42
CA VAL A 77 3.49 -0.29 10.91
C VAL A 77 2.60 0.93 11.02
N ALA A 78 1.37 0.83 10.55
CA ALA A 78 0.36 1.86 10.67
C ALA A 78 -1.04 1.24 10.72
N TRP A 79 -2.04 2.09 10.89
CA TRP A 79 -3.44 1.76 10.64
C TRP A 79 -3.87 2.46 9.37
N TYR A 80 -4.38 1.72 8.38
CA TYR A 80 -5.10 2.36 7.28
C TYR A 80 -6.50 2.73 7.76
N VAL A 81 -7.01 3.86 7.29
CA VAL A 81 -8.37 4.33 7.58
C VAL A 81 -9.03 4.68 6.26
N LEU A 82 -10.18 4.07 5.99
CA LEU A 82 -11.02 4.39 4.83
C LEU A 82 -12.22 5.21 5.29
N SER A 83 -12.44 6.35 4.65
CA SER A 83 -13.51 7.30 5.01
C SER A 83 -14.41 7.65 3.83
N ARG A 84 -15.69 7.88 4.12
CA ARG A 84 -16.71 8.31 3.19
C ARG A 84 -17.42 9.54 3.74
N GLY A 85 -17.13 10.70 3.14
CA GLY A 85 -17.50 11.99 3.76
C GLY A 85 -16.92 12.04 5.18
N ASP A 86 -17.78 12.29 6.16
CA ASP A 86 -17.37 12.41 7.57
C ASP A 86 -17.38 11.07 8.35
N SER A 87 -17.64 9.95 7.66
CA SER A 87 -17.75 8.63 8.31
C SER A 87 -16.56 7.73 7.99
N VAL A 88 -15.96 7.12 9.02
CA VAL A 88 -14.99 6.03 8.86
C VAL A 88 -15.75 4.74 8.54
N VAL A 89 -15.42 4.11 7.41
CA VAL A 89 -16.08 2.88 6.93
C VAL A 89 -15.23 1.63 7.11
N ALA A 90 -13.91 1.77 7.19
CA ALA A 90 -13.01 0.68 7.56
C ALA A 90 -11.75 1.22 8.22
N ARG A 91 -11.17 0.39 9.11
CA ARG A 91 -9.87 0.63 9.72
C ARG A 91 -9.20 -0.70 10.00
N GLY A 92 -7.95 -0.86 9.61
CA GLY A 92 -7.20 -2.08 9.81
C GLY A 92 -5.70 -1.84 9.88
N PRO A 93 -4.92 -2.81 10.40
CA PRO A 93 -3.48 -2.68 10.48
C PRO A 93 -2.86 -2.85 9.10
N THR A 94 -1.72 -2.20 8.90
CA THR A 94 -0.80 -2.46 7.79
C THR A 94 0.63 -2.57 8.34
N SER A 95 1.36 -3.55 7.82
CA SER A 95 2.77 -3.79 8.11
C SER A 95 3.52 -3.90 6.79
N LEU A 96 4.46 -2.99 6.56
CA LEU A 96 5.20 -2.87 5.31
C LEU A 96 6.69 -3.05 5.57
N VAL A 97 7.35 -3.93 4.82
CA VAL A 97 8.81 -3.90 4.68
C VAL A 97 9.12 -3.13 3.42
N MET A 98 9.91 -2.07 3.57
CA MET A 98 10.32 -1.23 2.45
C MET A 98 11.83 -1.27 2.25
N MET A 99 12.25 -1.26 0.99
CA MET A 99 13.65 -1.18 0.60
C MET A 99 13.88 -0.02 -0.34
N ARG A 100 15.05 0.61 -0.20
CA ARG A 100 15.52 1.65 -1.12
C ARG A 100 15.95 0.98 -2.43
N ASP A 101 15.38 1.43 -3.54
CA ASP A 101 15.78 0.99 -4.87
C ASP A 101 17.06 1.69 -5.36
N ALA A 102 17.52 1.31 -6.56
CA ALA A 102 18.72 1.90 -7.18
C ALA A 102 18.60 3.41 -7.47
N THR A 103 17.39 3.96 -7.51
CA THR A 103 17.13 5.41 -7.70
C THR A 103 17.11 6.18 -6.37
N GLY A 104 17.24 5.47 -5.25
CA GLY A 104 17.17 6.06 -3.93
C GLY A 104 15.74 6.15 -3.36
N ARG A 105 14.72 5.63 -4.03
CA ARG A 105 13.32 5.67 -3.57
C ARG A 105 13.01 4.45 -2.70
N LEU A 106 12.37 4.67 -1.55
CA LEU A 106 11.79 3.58 -0.76
C LEU A 106 10.58 2.99 -1.48
N ARG A 107 10.54 1.66 -1.60
CA ARG A 107 9.44 0.89 -2.18
C ARG A 107 9.05 -0.28 -1.29
N ILE A 108 7.77 -0.64 -1.32
CA ILE A 108 7.22 -1.78 -0.61
C ILE A 108 7.73 -3.07 -1.25
N VAL A 109 8.33 -3.94 -0.43
CA VAL A 109 8.74 -5.29 -0.82
C VAL A 109 7.82 -6.33 -0.20
N HIS A 110 7.37 -6.12 1.04
CA HIS A 110 6.39 -6.99 1.68
C HIS A 110 5.26 -6.15 2.26
N ASP A 111 4.02 -6.45 1.89
CA ASP A 111 2.81 -5.81 2.40
C ASP A 111 1.95 -6.85 3.12
N HIS A 112 1.62 -6.57 4.38
CA HIS A 112 0.59 -7.28 5.11
C HIS A 112 -0.44 -6.28 5.63
N SER A 113 -1.58 -6.21 4.95
CA SER A 113 -2.71 -5.36 5.30
C SER A 113 -3.99 -6.19 5.39
N SER A 114 -4.73 -6.07 6.51
CA SER A 114 -5.92 -6.89 6.83
C SER A 114 -7.21 -6.11 7.05
#